data_AF-A0A536SJF3-F1
#
_entry.id   AF-A0A536SJF3-F1
#
_cell.length_a   1.000
_cell.length_b   1.000
_cell.length_c   1.000
_cell.angle_alpha   90.00
_cell.angle_beta   90.00
_cell.angle_gamma   90.00
#
_symmetry.space_group_name_H-M   'P 1'
#
loop_
_entity.id
_entity.type
_entity.pdbx_description
1 polymer ?
#
loop_
_entity_poly.entity_id
_entity_poly.type
_entity_poly.pdbx_seq_one_letter_code
_entity_poly.pdbx_strand_id
1 'polypeptide(L)'
;MATPADLLAHAKELLKSAGKDLEYRLVIERAYYAAFHAAQEFEEALPRRSQVSTDKTGSHDGLFQRLECPDAKLDYGLRIISQDIGAQMRLLKPLRELASYELHETIRVDQAEAAIAGAEEVMAECGKARKKITGG
;
A
#
# COMPACT_ATOMS: atom_id res chain seq x y z
N MET A 1 -4.00 17.40 8.85
CA MET A 1 -2.95 16.55 8.25
C MET A 1 -3.59 15.74 7.14
N ALA A 2 -2.87 15.47 6.05
CA ALA A 2 -3.36 14.62 4.97
C ALA A 2 -3.46 13.16 5.42
N THR A 3 -4.45 12.44 4.90
CA THR A 3 -4.74 11.03 5.20
C THR A 3 -4.43 10.13 4.00
N PRO A 4 -4.35 8.79 4.18
CA PRO A 4 -4.28 7.86 3.06
C PRO A 4 -5.42 8.05 2.04
N ALA A 5 -6.63 8.36 2.52
CA ALA A 5 -7.78 8.61 1.66
C ALA A 5 -7.63 9.88 0.82
N ASP A 6 -7.01 10.93 1.37
CA ASP A 6 -6.72 12.16 0.61
C ASP A 6 -5.72 11.90 -0.53
N LEU A 7 -4.71 11.07 -0.28
CA LEU A 7 -3.74 10.67 -1.31
C LEU A 7 -4.39 9.88 -2.45
N LEU A 8 -5.26 8.91 -2.13
CA LEU A 8 -5.97 8.12 -3.14
C LEU A 8 -6.98 8.98 -3.92
N ALA A 9 -7.71 9.87 -3.23
CA ALA A 9 -8.62 10.81 -3.87
C ALA A 9 -7.88 11.73 -4.85
N HIS A 10 -6.70 12.21 -4.44
CA HIS A 10 -5.86 13.02 -5.30
C HIS A 10 -5.31 12.23 -6.50
N ALA A 11 -4.90 10.97 -6.32
CA ALA A 11 -4.48 10.11 -7.43
C ALA A 11 -5.59 9.96 -8.49
N LYS A 12 -6.82 9.73 -8.04
CA LYS A 12 -8.00 9.63 -8.92
C LYS A 12 -8.33 10.93 -9.63
N GLU A 13 -8.19 12.07 -8.95
CA GLU A 13 -8.42 13.37 -9.56
C GLU A 13 -7.37 13.69 -10.62
N LEU A 14 -6.09 13.42 -10.33
CA LEU A 14 -4.99 13.58 -11.28
C LEU A 14 -5.20 12.73 -12.54
N LEU A 15 -5.67 11.49 -12.39
CA LEU A 15 -5.87 10.59 -13.53
C LEU A 15 -6.91 11.14 -14.53
N LYS A 16 -7.90 11.91 -14.09
CA LYS A 16 -8.95 12.47 -14.99
C LYS A 16 -8.39 13.45 -16.02
N SER A 17 -7.30 14.15 -15.69
CA SER A 17 -6.67 15.15 -16.55
C SER A 17 -5.28 14.73 -17.05
N ALA A 18 -4.76 13.59 -16.58
CA ALA A 18 -3.50 13.04 -17.03
C ALA A 18 -3.57 12.64 -18.51
N GLY A 19 -2.56 13.06 -19.28
CA GLY A 19 -2.38 12.68 -20.68
C GLY A 19 -0.93 12.38 -21.05
N LYS A 20 0.00 12.51 -20.10
CA LYS A 20 1.44 12.34 -20.31
C LYS A 20 2.08 11.47 -19.23
N ASP A 21 3.21 10.88 -19.61
CA ASP A 21 4.06 10.05 -18.75
C ASP A 21 4.25 10.62 -17.33
N LEU A 22 4.67 11.90 -17.22
CA LEU A 22 4.91 12.54 -15.93
C LEU A 22 3.67 12.58 -15.03
N GLU A 23 2.49 12.78 -15.60
CA GLU A 23 1.23 12.84 -14.84
C GLU A 23 0.84 11.44 -14.36
N TYR A 24 1.03 10.41 -15.19
CA TYR A 24 0.84 9.01 -14.77
C TYR A 24 1.81 8.59 -13.67
N ARG A 25 3.07 9.04 -13.72
CA ARG A 25 4.04 8.82 -12.63
C ARG A 25 3.53 9.39 -11.30
N LEU A 26 3.02 10.63 -11.32
CA LEU A 26 2.43 11.26 -10.13
C LEU A 26 1.20 10.49 -9.62
N VAL A 27 0.33 10.00 -10.51
CA VAL A 27 -0.81 9.15 -10.13
C VAL A 27 -0.33 7.89 -9.38
N ILE A 28 0.66 7.19 -9.94
CA ILE A 28 1.22 5.98 -9.32
C ILE A 28 1.83 6.29 -7.95
N GLU A 29 2.61 7.38 -7.83
CA GLU A 29 3.20 7.78 -6.56
C GLU A 29 2.13 8.05 -5.50
N ARG A 30 1.07 8.78 -5.84
CA ARG A 30 -0.02 9.09 -4.90
C ARG A 30 -0.80 7.85 -4.49
N ALA A 31 -1.13 6.97 -5.43
CA ALA A 31 -1.80 5.70 -5.14
C ALA A 31 -0.93 4.80 -4.24
N TYR A 32 0.36 4.68 -4.55
CA TYR A 32 1.29 3.88 -3.74
C TYR A 32 1.40 4.39 -2.30
N TYR A 33 1.59 5.69 -2.10
CA TYR A 33 1.70 6.23 -0.74
C TYR A 33 0.39 6.18 0.03
N ALA A 34 -0.77 6.24 -0.64
CA ALA A 34 -2.04 5.96 0.00
C ALA A 34 -2.08 4.54 0.57
N ALA A 35 -1.75 3.54 -0.25
CA ALA A 35 -1.70 2.14 0.16
C ALA A 35 -0.67 1.91 1.29
N PHE A 36 0.54 2.46 1.12
CA PHE A 36 1.63 2.33 2.09
C PHE A 36 1.25 2.88 3.47
N HIS A 37 0.70 4.09 3.54
CA HIS A 37 0.31 4.68 4.82
C HIS A 37 -0.88 3.96 5.45
N ALA A 38 -1.85 3.50 4.66
CA ALA A 38 -2.94 2.68 5.19
C ALA A 38 -2.44 1.35 5.78
N ALA A 39 -1.53 0.67 5.07
CA ALA A 39 -0.91 -0.57 5.53
C ALA A 39 -0.06 -0.35 6.80
N GLN A 40 0.67 0.76 6.87
CA GLN A 40 1.45 1.13 8.04
C GLN A 40 0.54 1.42 9.25
N GLU A 41 -0.52 2.22 9.09
CA GLU A 41 -1.50 2.48 10.15
C GLU A 41 -2.14 1.18 10.66
N PHE A 42 -2.44 0.23 9.76
CA PHE A 42 -2.95 -1.07 10.14
C PHE A 42 -1.94 -1.88 10.96
N GLU A 43 -0.69 -2.02 10.48
CA GLU A 43 0.37 -2.76 11.20
C GLU A 43 0.60 -2.15 12.58
N GLU A 44 0.54 -0.82 12.66
CA GLU A 44 0.72 -0.10 13.90
C GLU A 44 -0.41 -0.31 14.91
N ALA A 45 -1.64 -0.53 14.42
CA ALA A 45 -2.84 -0.78 15.21
C ALA A 45 -3.01 -2.25 15.65
N LEU A 46 -2.17 -3.18 15.17
CA LEU A 46 -2.26 -4.57 15.56
C LEU A 46 -2.00 -4.75 17.07
N PRO A 47 -2.79 -5.59 17.77
CA PRO A 47 -2.59 -5.86 19.20
C PRO A 47 -1.27 -6.62 19.46
N ARG A 48 -0.77 -7.34 18.46
CA ARG A 48 0.53 -8.01 18.45
C ARG A 48 1.19 -7.78 17.09
N ARG A 49 2.32 -7.08 17.08
CA ARG A 49 3.12 -6.86 15.88
C ARG A 49 4.06 -8.02 15.62
N SER A 50 4.49 -8.15 14.36
CA SER A 50 5.47 -9.16 13.97
C SER A 50 6.75 -9.07 14.80
N GLN A 51 7.37 -10.22 15.05
CA GLN A 51 8.65 -10.34 15.76
C GLN A 51 9.83 -10.52 14.78
N VAL A 52 9.59 -10.45 13.48
CA VAL A 52 10.66 -10.56 12.47
C VAL A 52 11.54 -9.30 12.52
N SER A 53 12.86 -9.50 12.58
CA SER A 53 13.81 -8.38 12.47
C SER A 53 13.86 -7.90 11.02
N THR A 54 13.78 -6.59 10.84
CA THR A 54 13.82 -5.89 9.55
C THR A 54 15.01 -4.92 9.46
N ASP A 55 16.00 -5.05 10.36
CA ASP A 55 17.08 -4.07 10.56
C ASP A 55 18.01 -3.92 9.34
N LYS A 56 18.02 -4.91 8.46
CA LYS A 56 18.81 -4.92 7.21
C LYS A 56 17.96 -4.65 5.96
N THR A 57 16.69 -4.34 6.13
CA THR A 57 15.75 -4.11 5.01
C THR A 57 15.38 -2.63 4.94
N GLY A 58 15.11 -2.13 3.72
CA GLY A 58 14.59 -0.78 3.55
C GLY A 58 13.22 -0.61 4.24
N SER A 59 12.84 0.62 4.58
CA SER A 59 11.59 0.91 5.31
C SER A 59 10.35 0.27 4.69
N HIS A 60 10.25 0.29 3.36
CA HIS A 60 9.13 -0.31 2.61
C HIS A 60 9.12 -1.83 2.69
N ASP A 61 10.23 -2.48 2.31
CA ASP A 61 10.33 -3.94 2.34
C ASP A 61 10.22 -4.50 3.76
N GLY A 62 10.70 -3.76 4.77
CA GLY A 62 10.54 -4.11 6.17
C GLY A 62 9.08 -4.11 6.63
N LEU A 63 8.28 -3.11 6.21
CA LEU A 63 6.84 -3.14 6.47
C LEU A 63 6.18 -4.37 5.82
N PHE A 64 6.51 -4.66 4.56
CA PHE A 64 5.90 -5.79 3.83
C PHE A 64 6.24 -7.11 4.50
N GLN A 65 7.50 -7.28 4.94
CA GLN A 65 7.93 -8.47 5.65
C GLN A 65 7.21 -8.66 6.99
N ARG A 66 6.98 -7.58 7.76
CA ARG A 66 6.21 -7.67 9.01
C ARG A 66 4.75 -8.05 8.75
N LEU A 67 4.17 -7.54 7.67
CA LEU A 67 2.80 -7.85 7.25
C LEU A 67 2.66 -9.30 6.76
N GLU A 68 3.61 -9.80 5.98
CA GLU A 68 3.67 -11.19 5.46
C GLU A 68 3.96 -12.23 6.56
N CYS A 69 4.65 -11.81 7.63
CA CYS A 69 5.02 -12.64 8.76
C CYS A 69 4.37 -12.12 10.06
N PRO A 70 3.04 -12.09 10.19
CA PRO A 70 2.38 -11.58 11.40
C PRO A 70 2.68 -12.48 12.60
N ASP A 71 2.55 -11.95 13.82
CA ASP A 71 2.74 -12.71 15.05
C ASP A 71 1.85 -13.97 15.06
N ALA A 72 2.42 -15.12 15.40
CA ALA A 72 1.70 -16.40 15.38
C ALA A 72 0.49 -16.43 16.35
N LYS A 73 0.51 -15.60 17.40
CA LYS A 73 -0.55 -15.43 18.40
C LYS A 73 -1.56 -14.33 18.03
N LEU A 74 -1.38 -13.65 16.91
CA LEU A 74 -2.40 -12.75 16.38
C LEU A 74 -3.64 -13.58 15.95
N ASP A 75 -4.82 -12.99 16.08
CA ASP A 75 -6.06 -13.59 15.60
C ASP A 75 -5.91 -14.09 14.15
N TYR A 76 -6.43 -15.29 13.86
CA TYR A 76 -6.27 -15.93 12.56
C TYR A 76 -6.75 -15.05 11.40
N GLY A 77 -7.91 -14.39 11.55
CA GLY A 77 -8.42 -13.53 10.49
C GLY A 77 -7.58 -12.26 10.30
N LEU A 78 -7.05 -11.67 11.38
CA LEU A 78 -6.12 -10.54 11.28
C LEU A 78 -4.78 -10.96 10.66
N ARG A 79 -4.33 -12.21 10.88
CA ARG A 79 -3.14 -12.76 10.22
C ARG A 79 -3.35 -12.86 8.71
N ILE A 80 -4.48 -13.41 8.26
CA ILE A 80 -4.80 -13.51 6.83
C ILE A 80 -4.82 -12.11 6.19
N ILE A 81 -5.55 -11.17 6.79
CA ILE A 81 -5.61 -9.78 6.28
C ILE A 81 -4.21 -9.16 6.22
N SER A 82 -3.38 -9.36 7.25
CA SER A 82 -2.00 -8.85 7.27
C SER A 82 -1.17 -9.41 6.11
N GLN A 83 -1.28 -10.71 5.86
CA GLN A 83 -0.54 -11.37 4.78
C GLN A 83 -1.00 -10.89 3.40
N ASP A 84 -2.31 -10.73 3.21
CA ASP A 84 -2.89 -10.23 1.96
C ASP A 84 -2.42 -8.79 1.67
N ILE A 85 -2.44 -7.92 2.68
CA ILE A 85 -1.92 -6.54 2.55
C ILE A 85 -0.43 -6.57 2.17
N GLY A 86 0.38 -7.38 2.84
CA GLY A 86 1.82 -7.50 2.55
C GLY A 86 2.08 -7.93 1.10
N ALA A 87 1.36 -8.96 0.63
CA ALA A 87 1.45 -9.46 -0.73
C ALA A 87 1.01 -8.41 -1.78
N GLN A 88 -0.07 -7.68 -1.52
CA GLN A 88 -0.51 -6.61 -2.42
C GLN A 88 0.50 -5.45 -2.49
N MET A 89 1.09 -5.07 -1.36
CA MET A 89 2.13 -4.04 -1.34
C MET A 89 3.38 -4.45 -2.11
N ARG A 90 3.76 -5.73 -2.08
CA ARG A 90 4.83 -6.29 -2.93
C ARG A 90 4.53 -6.12 -4.41
N LEU A 91 3.28 -6.31 -4.84
CA LEU A 91 2.86 -6.15 -6.23
C LEU A 91 2.82 -4.69 -6.68
N LEU A 92 2.51 -3.75 -5.77
CA LEU A 92 2.49 -2.32 -6.05
C LEU A 92 3.89 -1.70 -6.13
N LYS A 93 4.87 -2.24 -5.40
CA LYS A 93 6.22 -1.66 -5.30
C LYS A 93 6.92 -1.51 -6.67
N PRO A 94 6.92 -2.50 -7.58
CA PRO A 94 7.53 -2.34 -8.90
C PRO A 94 6.93 -1.20 -9.73
N LEU A 95 5.60 -0.97 -9.65
CA LEU A 95 4.98 0.16 -10.35
C LEU A 95 5.50 1.49 -9.81
N ARG A 96 5.64 1.61 -8.49
CA ARG A 96 6.23 2.81 -7.88
C ARG A 96 7.71 2.98 -8.21
N GLU A 97 8.50 1.90 -8.20
CA GLU A 97 9.93 1.97 -8.59
C GLU A 97 10.08 2.44 -10.05
N LEU A 98 9.27 1.88 -10.95
CA LEU A 98 9.21 2.30 -12.35
C LEU A 98 8.84 3.80 -12.47
N ALA A 99 7.83 4.25 -11.73
CA ALA A 99 7.36 5.62 -11.76
C ALA A 99 8.37 6.64 -11.19
N SER A 100 9.09 6.27 -10.13
CA SER A 100 9.97 7.20 -9.41
C SER A 100 11.43 7.18 -9.86
N TYR A 101 11.94 6.08 -10.42
CA TYR A 101 13.37 5.92 -10.70
C TYR A 101 13.69 5.69 -12.18
N GLU A 102 12.82 4.99 -12.92
CA GLU A 102 13.09 4.61 -14.31
C GLU A 102 12.65 5.70 -15.30
N LEU A 103 13.38 6.82 -15.32
CA LEU A 103 13.05 8.00 -16.15
C LEU A 103 13.11 7.78 -17.67
N HIS A 104 13.77 6.70 -18.10
CA HIS A 104 13.90 6.36 -19.52
C HIS A 104 12.77 5.45 -20.02
N GLU A 105 11.97 4.92 -19.10
CA GLU A 105 10.77 4.13 -19.41
C GLU A 105 9.56 5.04 -19.60
N THR A 106 8.56 4.59 -20.34
CA THR A 106 7.29 5.32 -20.49
C THR A 106 6.20 4.64 -19.69
N ILE A 107 5.60 5.38 -18.76
CA ILE A 107 4.41 4.96 -18.03
C ILE A 107 3.18 5.14 -18.91
N ARG A 108 2.37 4.08 -18.97
CA ARG A 108 1.08 4.06 -19.64
C ARG A 108 -0.07 4.24 -18.64
N VAL A 109 -1.21 4.69 -19.17
CA VAL A 109 -2.42 4.93 -18.38
C VAL A 109 -2.88 3.70 -17.60
N ASP A 110 -2.76 2.51 -18.17
CA ASP A 110 -3.17 1.26 -17.51
C ASP A 110 -2.32 0.92 -16.29
N GLN A 111 -1.05 1.34 -16.26
CA GLN A 111 -0.18 1.19 -15.09
C GLN A 111 -0.60 2.16 -13.97
N ALA A 112 -1.05 3.36 -14.32
CA ALA A 112 -1.61 4.31 -13.36
C ALA A 112 -2.97 3.82 -12.81
N GLU A 113 -3.83 3.28 -13.67
CA GLU A 113 -5.09 2.64 -13.28
C GLU A 113 -4.86 1.44 -12.36
N ALA A 114 -3.90 0.57 -12.70
CA ALA A 114 -3.53 -0.57 -11.88
C ALA A 114 -3.01 -0.16 -10.49
N ALA A 115 -2.24 0.92 -10.41
CA ALA A 115 -1.78 1.45 -9.12
C ALA A 115 -2.93 1.95 -8.24
N ILE A 116 -3.92 2.65 -8.83
CA ILE A 116 -5.14 3.07 -8.11
C ILE A 116 -5.93 1.84 -7.64
N ALA A 117 -6.17 0.87 -8.51
CA ALA A 117 -6.93 -0.32 -8.17
C ALA A 117 -6.27 -1.11 -7.03
N GLY A 118 -4.96 -1.35 -7.10
CA GLY A 118 -4.25 -2.03 -6.02
C GLY A 118 -4.24 -1.22 -4.71
N ALA A 119 -4.19 0.11 -4.78
CA ALA A 119 -4.32 0.94 -3.58
C ALA A 119 -5.72 0.85 -2.96
N GLU A 120 -6.78 0.80 -3.78
CA GLU A 120 -8.15 0.56 -3.30
C GLU A 120 -8.30 -0.78 -2.60
N GLU A 121 -7.71 -1.84 -3.16
CA GLU A 121 -7.72 -3.18 -2.55
C GLU A 121 -7.03 -3.19 -1.19
N VAL A 122 -5.81 -2.65 -1.09
CA VAL A 122 -5.07 -2.56 0.17
C VAL A 122 -5.87 -1.78 1.22
N MET A 123 -6.43 -0.63 0.82
CA MET A 123 -7.20 0.21 1.74
C MET A 123 -8.51 -0.47 2.16
N ALA A 124 -9.14 -1.25 1.30
CA ALA A 124 -10.32 -2.04 1.64
C ALA A 124 -9.98 -3.13 2.68
N GLU A 125 -8.87 -3.84 2.52
CA GLU A 125 -8.38 -4.82 3.50
C GLU A 125 -8.07 -4.17 4.85
N CYS A 126 -7.38 -3.02 4.85
CA CYS A 126 -7.15 -2.23 6.06
C CYS A 126 -8.48 -1.83 6.74
N GLY A 127 -9.50 -1.49 5.96
CA GLY A 127 -10.85 -1.20 6.46
C GLY A 127 -11.54 -2.40 7.11
N LYS A 128 -11.40 -3.60 6.55
CA LYS A 128 -11.91 -4.84 7.16
C LYS A 128 -11.22 -5.13 8.49
N ALA A 129 -9.89 -5.00 8.55
CA ALA A 129 -9.13 -5.17 9.78
C ALA A 129 -9.55 -4.18 10.86
N ARG A 130 -9.72 -2.90 10.53
CA ARG A 130 -10.12 -1.87 11.50
C ARG A 130 -11.44 -2.22 12.18
N LYS A 131 -12.44 -2.65 11.41
CA LYS A 131 -13.74 -3.11 11.97
C LYS A 131 -13.59 -4.29 12.92
N LYS A 132 -12.68 -5.22 12.60
CA LYS A 132 -12.42 -6.40 13.44
C LYS A 132 -11.66 -6.06 14.73
N ILE A 133 -10.73 -5.09 14.67
CA ILE A 133 -10.02 -4.60 15.86
C ILE A 133 -10.96 -3.85 16.80
N THR A 134 -11.88 -3.03 16.27
CA THR A 134 -12.81 -2.21 17.08
C THR A 134 -14.09 -2.93 17.52
N GLY A 135 -14.46 -4.00 16.83
CA GLY A 135 -15.69 -4.76 17.08
C GLY A 135 -15.47 -6.06 17.87
N GLY A 136 -14.26 -6.26 18.40
CA GLY A 136 -13.88 -7.39 19.25
C GLY A 136 -13.91 -7.06 20.74
#